data_AF-A0A0M2UYU1-F1
#
_entry.id   AF-A0A0M2UYU1-F1
#
_cell.length_a   1.000
_cell.length_b   1.000
_cell.length_c   1.000
_cell.angle_alpha   90.00
_cell.angle_beta   90.00
_cell.angle_gamma   90.00
#
_symmetry.space_group_name_H-M   'P 1'
#
loop_
_entity.id
_entity.type
_entity.pdbx_description
1 polymer ?
#
loop_
_entity_poly.entity_id
_entity_poly.type
_entity_poly.pdbx_seq_one_letter_code
_entity_poly.pdbx_strand_id
1 'polypeptide(L)'
;VQFIGHLVKKVYVRALKIHLVLDNLNTHFRSSFEEILGVEEATQMLERVEFHYTPKHASWLNMAEIEIGIMDRQCTGCRIPNEQTLRSEVAAWTDRRNQAKSTIDWKFTRQDADQKLSRHYVS
;
A
#
# COMPACT_ATOMS: atom_id res chain seq x y z
N VAL A 1 2.14 6.58 10.83
CA VAL A 1 1.64 7.97 11.00
C VAL A 1 2.38 9.00 10.14
N GLN A 2 3.69 9.23 10.34
CA GLN A 2 4.43 10.30 9.63
C GLN A 2 4.34 10.21 8.09
N PHE A 3 4.49 9.01 7.52
CA PHE A 3 4.39 8.80 6.07
C PHE A 3 3.03 9.23 5.51
N ILE A 4 1.93 8.76 6.10
CA ILE A 4 0.58 9.16 5.69
C ILE A 4 0.38 10.67 5.92
N GLY A 5 0.93 11.24 6.99
CA GLY A 5 0.92 12.69 7.23
C GLY A 5 1.59 13.47 6.11
N HIS A 6 2.73 13.00 5.61
CA HIS A 6 3.40 13.59 4.46
C HIS A 6 2.53 13.50 3.19
N LEU A 7 1.91 12.35 2.92
CA LEU A 7 1.03 12.19 1.76
C LEU A 7 -0.16 13.15 1.81
N VAL A 8 -0.85 13.24 2.96
CA VAL A 8 -2.06 14.07 3.11
C VAL A 8 -1.73 15.57 3.12
N LYS A 9 -0.72 15.97 3.88
CA LYS A 9 -0.40 17.39 4.12
C LYS A 9 0.48 17.99 3.01
N LYS A 10 1.25 17.19 2.26
CA LYS A 10 2.20 17.70 1.24
C LYS A 10 1.92 17.20 -0.17
N VAL A 11 1.83 15.88 -0.37
CA VAL A 11 1.76 15.30 -1.73
C VAL A 11 0.38 15.50 -2.36
N TYR A 12 -0.68 15.19 -1.62
CA TYR A 12 -2.07 15.22 -2.06
C TYR A 12 -2.86 16.33 -1.36
N VAL A 13 -2.24 17.49 -1.19
CA VAL A 13 -2.84 18.64 -0.48
C VAL A 13 -4.14 19.13 -1.14
N ARG A 14 -4.25 19.02 -2.48
CA ARG A 14 -5.42 19.45 -3.25
C ARG A 14 -6.47 18.37 -3.47
N ALA A 15 -6.22 17.13 -3.04
CA ALA A 15 -7.17 16.05 -3.21
C ALA A 15 -8.38 16.24 -2.28
N LEU A 16 -9.59 16.14 -2.81
CA LEU A 16 -10.81 16.21 -2.00
C LEU A 16 -10.92 15.00 -1.06
N LYS A 17 -10.53 13.82 -1.57
CA LYS A 17 -10.53 12.55 -0.85
C LYS A 17 -9.31 11.73 -1.27
N ILE A 18 -8.73 11.01 -0.32
CA ILE A 18 -7.56 10.14 -0.51
C ILE A 18 -7.99 8.73 -0.09
N HIS A 19 -8.06 7.82 -1.04
CA HIS A 19 -8.32 6.41 -0.78
C HIS A 19 -6.99 5.71 -0.50
N LEU A 20 -6.84 5.15 0.71
CA LEU A 20 -5.67 4.36 1.09
C LEU A 20 -6.05 2.89 1.11
N VAL A 21 -5.42 2.10 0.24
CA VAL A 21 -5.58 0.64 0.21
C VAL A 21 -4.45 0.02 1.01
N LEU A 22 -4.76 -0.75 2.05
CA LEU A 22 -3.80 -1.31 3.01
C LEU A 22 -4.14 -2.77 3.35
N ASP A 23 -3.18 -3.52 3.88
CA ASP A 23 -3.47 -4.79 4.54
C ASP A 23 -4.01 -4.57 5.97
N ASN A 24 -4.22 -5.66 6.72
CA ASN A 24 -4.84 -5.63 8.06
C ASN A 24 -3.81 -5.62 9.20
N LEU A 25 -2.57 -5.16 8.96
CA LEU A 25 -1.59 -5.02 10.04
C LEU A 25 -2.13 -4.05 11.11
N ASN A 26 -1.95 -4.38 12.39
CA ASN A 26 -2.50 -3.61 13.51
C ASN A 26 -2.09 -2.12 13.50
N THR A 27 -0.94 -1.78 12.91
CA THR A 27 -0.42 -0.42 12.76
C THR A 27 -1.07 0.40 11.64
N HIS A 28 -1.92 -0.24 10.81
CA HIS A 28 -2.58 0.39 9.67
C HIS A 28 -3.96 0.96 10.02
N PHE A 29 -4.45 0.73 11.24
CA PHE A 29 -5.74 1.21 11.68
C PHE A 29 -5.70 2.65 12.19
N ARG A 30 -6.87 3.30 12.19
CA ARG A 30 -7.07 4.65 12.75
C ARG A 30 -6.56 4.77 14.19
N SER A 31 -6.74 3.73 15.00
CA SER A 31 -6.29 3.70 16.39
C SER A 31 -4.79 4.01 16.53
N SER A 32 -3.96 3.57 15.58
CA SER A 32 -2.52 3.88 15.60
C SER A 32 -2.22 5.36 15.35
N PHE A 33 -3.11 6.10 14.69
CA PHE A 33 -2.98 7.55 14.56
C PHE A 33 -3.43 8.24 15.85
N GLU A 34 -4.53 7.80 16.44
CA GLU A 34 -5.03 8.33 17.71
C GLU A 34 -4.06 8.11 18.86
N GLU A 35 -3.42 6.94 18.93
CA GLU A 35 -2.42 6.62 19.95
C GLU A 35 -1.19 7.54 19.88
N ILE A 36 -0.78 7.92 18.66
CA ILE A 36 0.43 8.72 18.44
C ILE A 36 0.16 10.23 18.45
N LEU A 37 -0.98 10.68 17.93
CA LEU A 37 -1.32 12.10 17.74
C LEU A 37 -2.38 12.61 18.72
N GLY A 38 -3.08 11.72 19.41
CA GLY A 38 -4.34 12.04 20.07
C GLY A 38 -5.52 12.05 19.10
N VAL A 39 -6.74 11.93 19.66
CA VAL A 39 -7.98 11.77 18.88
C VAL A 39 -8.27 12.98 17.99
N GLU A 40 -8.05 14.20 18.50
CA GLU A 40 -8.36 15.43 17.78
C GLU A 40 -7.46 15.61 16.54
N GLU A 41 -6.14 15.56 16.71
CA GLU A 41 -5.21 15.71 15.60
C GLU A 41 -5.33 14.54 14.60
N ALA A 42 -5.53 13.31 15.07
CA ALA A 42 -5.79 12.17 14.20
C ALA A 42 -7.06 12.36 13.36
N THR A 43 -8.13 12.92 13.96
CA THR A 43 -9.38 13.20 13.26
C THR A 43 -9.18 14.24 12.17
N GLN A 44 -8.54 15.36 12.49
CA GLN A 44 -8.26 16.40 11.52
C GLN A 44 -7.34 15.91 10.39
N MET A 45 -6.30 15.16 10.73
CA MET A 45 -5.35 14.64 9.74
C MET A 45 -6.01 13.63 8.79
N LEU A 46 -6.95 12.81 9.28
CA LEU A 46 -7.60 11.75 8.52
C LEU A 46 -8.95 12.16 7.92
N GLU A 47 -9.38 13.41 8.08
CA GLU A 47 -10.69 13.90 7.60
C GLU A 47 -10.95 13.60 6.12
N ARG A 48 -9.91 13.69 5.29
CA ARG A 48 -9.97 13.41 3.84
C ARG A 48 -9.55 12.00 3.47
N VAL A 49 -9.23 11.14 4.43
CA VAL A 49 -8.70 9.79 4.18
C VAL A 49 -9.80 8.76 4.33
N GLU A 50 -9.94 7.89 3.33
CA GLU A 50 -10.78 6.70 3.40
C GLU A 50 -9.91 5.46 3.30
N PHE A 51 -10.02 4.58 4.30
CA PHE A 51 -9.26 3.35 4.38
C PHE A 51 -10.04 2.21 3.71
N HIS A 52 -9.36 1.50 2.81
CA HIS A 52 -9.82 0.25 2.21
C HIS A 52 -8.85 -0.86 2.62
N TYR A 53 -9.33 -1.80 3.43
CA TYR A 53 -8.50 -2.92 3.85
C TYR A 53 -8.70 -4.10 2.89
N THR A 54 -7.60 -4.71 2.45
CA THR A 54 -7.66 -5.93 1.65
C THR A 54 -8.31 -7.07 2.46
N PRO A 55 -8.99 -8.04 1.84
CA PRO A 55 -9.52 -9.18 2.57
C PRO A 55 -8.42 -9.95 3.31
N LYS A 56 -8.73 -10.46 4.50
CA LYS A 56 -7.81 -11.32 5.24
C LYS A 56 -7.45 -12.55 4.42
N HIS A 57 -6.19 -12.96 4.50
CA HIS A 57 -5.63 -14.08 3.72
C HIS A 57 -5.70 -13.88 2.18
N ALA A 58 -5.82 -12.64 1.71
CA ALA A 58 -5.82 -12.29 0.30
C ALA A 58 -4.64 -11.38 -0.09
N SER A 59 -3.44 -11.66 0.43
CA SER A 59 -2.20 -10.97 0.06
C SER A 59 -1.95 -10.90 -1.45
N TRP A 60 -2.41 -11.90 -2.20
CA TRP A 60 -2.33 -11.93 -3.66
C TRP A 60 -3.15 -10.83 -4.37
N LEU A 61 -4.04 -10.11 -3.66
CA LEU A 61 -4.72 -8.90 -4.14
C LEU A 61 -4.01 -7.60 -3.70
N ASN A 62 -3.05 -7.67 -2.79
CA ASN A 62 -2.36 -6.50 -2.27
C ASN A 62 -1.36 -5.97 -3.31
N MET A 63 -1.62 -4.78 -3.84
CA MET A 63 -0.78 -4.12 -4.84
C MET A 63 0.68 -3.98 -4.40
N ALA A 64 0.92 -3.66 -3.12
CA ALA A 64 2.28 -3.53 -2.62
C ALA A 64 3.03 -4.86 -2.64
N GLU A 65 2.37 -5.95 -2.25
CA GLU A 65 2.97 -7.29 -2.27
C GLU A 65 3.22 -7.80 -3.69
N ILE A 66 2.34 -7.46 -4.65
CA ILE A 66 2.55 -7.75 -6.06
C ILE A 66 3.82 -7.05 -6.57
N GLU A 67 3.97 -5.74 -6.29
CA GLU A 67 5.18 -4.99 -6.69
C GLU A 67 6.44 -5.52 -6.00
N ILE A 68 6.38 -5.88 -4.72
CA ILE A 68 7.50 -6.54 -4.02
C ILE A 68 7.87 -7.86 -4.70
N GLY A 69 6.90 -8.68 -5.08
CA GLY A 69 7.16 -9.93 -5.82
C GLY A 69 7.75 -9.70 -7.22
N ILE A 70 7.45 -8.58 -7.86
CA ILE A 70 8.10 -8.19 -9.12
C ILE A 70 9.54 -7.73 -8.86
N MET A 71 9.76 -6.91 -7.83
CA MET A 71 11.09 -6.49 -7.40
C MET A 71 11.97 -7.68 -7.07
N ASP A 72 11.44 -8.67 -6.38
CA ASP A 72 12.18 -9.88 -6.01
C ASP A 72 12.67 -10.62 -7.26
N ARG A 73 11.79 -10.87 -8.22
CA ARG A 73 12.18 -11.56 -9.46
C ARG A 73 13.14 -10.74 -10.34
N GLN A 74 13.07 -9.41 -10.30
CA GLN A 74 13.79 -8.53 -11.22
C GLN A 74 15.07 -7.91 -10.63
N CYS A 75 15.20 -7.88 -9.31
CA CYS A 75 16.22 -7.11 -8.62
C CYS A 75 16.81 -7.85 -7.41
N THR A 76 15.98 -8.33 -6.48
CA THR A 76 16.48 -8.81 -5.17
C THR A 76 16.55 -10.33 -5.02
N GLY A 77 16.20 -11.11 -6.06
CA GLY A 77 16.19 -12.57 -6.06
C GLY A 77 17.58 -13.22 -6.11
N CYS A 78 18.65 -12.45 -5.86
CA CYS A 78 20.02 -12.90 -5.81
C CYS A 78 20.66 -12.52 -4.46
N ARG A 79 21.83 -13.11 -4.15
CA ARG A 79 22.56 -12.74 -2.93
C ARG A 79 23.14 -11.33 -3.08
N ILE A 80 22.69 -10.42 -2.23
CA ILE A 80 23.21 -9.04 -2.16
C ILE A 80 24.16 -8.92 -0.95
N PRO A 81 25.39 -8.42 -1.13
CA PRO A 81 26.45 -8.54 -0.13
C PRO A 81 26.30 -7.61 1.08
N ASN A 82 25.60 -6.48 0.94
CA ASN A 82 25.41 -5.50 2.00
C ASN A 82 24.21 -4.59 1.72
N GLU A 83 23.80 -3.87 2.77
CA GLU A 83 22.66 -2.94 2.73
C GLU A 83 22.85 -1.81 1.71
N GLN A 84 24.07 -1.28 1.58
CA GLN A 84 24.33 -0.18 0.64
C GLN A 84 24.09 -0.62 -0.81
N THR A 85 24.51 -1.84 -1.15
CA THR A 85 24.27 -2.43 -2.47
C THR A 85 22.77 -2.65 -2.68
N LEU A 86 22.07 -3.20 -1.67
CA LEU A 86 20.61 -3.39 -1.74
C LEU A 86 19.88 -2.06 -2.02
N ARG A 87 20.24 -1.00 -1.31
CA ARG A 87 19.64 0.34 -1.49
C ARG A 87 19.84 0.87 -2.90
N SER A 88 21.06 0.77 -3.43
CA SER A 88 21.39 1.22 -4.79
C SER A 88 20.64 0.42 -5.86
N GLU A 89 20.59 -0.90 -5.74
CA GLU A 89 19.90 -1.78 -6.68
C GLU A 89 18.39 -1.52 -6.69
N VAL A 90 17.78 -1.43 -5.51
CA VAL A 90 16.34 -1.13 -5.37
C VAL A 90 16.02 0.26 -5.94
N ALA A 91 16.85 1.28 -5.65
CA ALA A 91 16.64 2.62 -6.20
C ALA A 91 16.70 2.63 -7.74
N ALA A 92 17.72 2.00 -8.32
CA ALA A 92 17.87 1.89 -9.77
C ALA A 92 16.72 1.09 -10.41
N TRP A 93 16.23 0.05 -9.75
CA TRP A 93 15.05 -0.68 -10.19
C TRP A 93 13.77 0.16 -10.12
N THR A 94 13.56 0.91 -9.04
CA THR A 94 12.41 1.81 -8.85
C THR A 94 12.40 2.89 -9.94
N ASP A 95 13.52 3.54 -10.22
CA ASP A 95 13.63 4.58 -11.25
C ASP A 95 13.27 4.03 -12.64
N ARG A 96 13.79 2.85 -13.00
CA ARG A 96 13.48 2.20 -14.28
C ARG A 96 11.99 1.89 -14.42
N ARG A 97 11.35 1.33 -13.39
CA ARG A 97 9.90 1.03 -13.44
C ARG A 97 9.04 2.29 -13.52
N ASN A 98 9.39 3.32 -12.77
CA ASN A 98 8.70 4.61 -12.79
C ASN A 98 8.81 5.28 -14.15
N GLN A 99 10.01 5.29 -14.76
CA GLN A 99 10.23 5.83 -16.11
C GLN A 99 9.43 5.05 -17.16
N ALA A 100 9.40 3.72 -17.04
CA ALA A 100 8.60 2.86 -17.91
C ALA A 100 7.09 2.97 -17.64
N LYS A 101 6.67 3.68 -16.58
CA LYS A 101 5.28 3.75 -16.10
C LYS A 101 4.66 2.37 -16.00
N SER A 102 5.43 1.42 -15.48
CA SER A 102 4.97 0.03 -15.37
C SER A 102 3.76 -0.05 -14.46
N THR A 103 2.68 -0.65 -14.95
CA THR A 103 1.44 -0.87 -14.19
C THR A 103 1.18 -2.35 -14.00
N ILE A 104 0.37 -2.69 -13.01
CA ILE A 104 -0.19 -4.03 -12.86
C ILE A 104 -1.32 -4.19 -13.89
N ASP A 105 -1.22 -5.21 -14.73
CA ASP A 105 -2.32 -5.66 -15.58
C ASP A 105 -3.31 -6.49 -14.74
N TRP A 106 -4.35 -5.81 -14.25
CA TRP A 106 -5.37 -6.42 -13.40
C TRP A 106 -6.32 -7.31 -14.19
N LYS A 107 -6.08 -8.62 -14.12
CA LYS A 107 -6.97 -9.63 -14.72
C LYS A 107 -8.06 -10.12 -13.78
N PHE A 108 -7.92 -9.88 -12.48
CA PHE A 108 -8.90 -10.27 -11.47
C PHE A 108 -10.03 -9.24 -11.45
N THR A 109 -11.22 -9.68 -11.84
CA THR A 109 -12.39 -8.81 -11.99
C THR A 109 -13.21 -8.76 -10.70
N ARG A 110 -14.17 -7.82 -10.65
CA ARG A 110 -15.18 -7.80 -9.59
C ARG A 110 -15.98 -9.10 -9.56
N GLN A 111 -16.32 -9.66 -10.72
CA GLN A 111 -17.08 -10.92 -10.79
C GLN A 111 -16.29 -12.07 -10.19
N ASP A 112 -14.98 -12.13 -10.43
CA ASP A 112 -14.10 -13.11 -9.79
C ASP A 112 -14.03 -12.90 -8.26
N ALA A 113 -14.03 -11.63 -7.82
CA ALA A 113 -14.09 -11.29 -6.40
C ALA A 113 -15.41 -11.76 -5.77
N ASP A 114 -16.55 -11.44 -6.38
CA ASP A 114 -17.88 -11.84 -5.92
C ASP A 114 -17.98 -13.37 -5.84
N GLN A 115 -17.47 -14.11 -6.84
CA GLN A 115 -17.45 -15.56 -6.82
C GLN A 115 -16.54 -16.13 -5.73
N LYS A 116 -15.28 -15.66 -5.68
CA LYS A 116 -14.23 -16.21 -4.80
C LYS A 116 -14.42 -15.83 -3.33
N LEU A 117 -14.93 -14.63 -3.08
CA LEU A 117 -15.13 -14.06 -1.75
C LEU A 117 -16.59 -14.12 -1.29
N SER A 118 -17.53 -14.64 -2.11
CA SER A 118 -18.96 -14.86 -1.78
C SER A 118 -19.19 -15.35 -0.35
N ARG A 119 -18.40 -16.33 0.10
CA ARG A 119 -18.49 -16.95 1.43
C ARG A 119 -17.97 -16.08 2.57
N HIS A 120 -17.23 -15.02 2.25
CA HIS A 120 -16.65 -14.06 3.18
C HIS A 120 -17.42 -12.73 3.22
N TYR A 121 -18.26 -12.45 2.22
CA TYR A 121 -19.31 -11.44 2.28
C TYR A 121 -20.49 -11.96 3.14
N VAL A 122 -20.22 -12.31 4.41
CA VAL A 122 -21.32 -12.53 5.35
C VAL A 122 -21.76 -11.15 5.83
N SER A 123 -22.99 -10.81 5.45
CA SER A 123 -23.78 -9.62 5.79
C SER A 123 -23.67 -9.17 7.24
#